data_AF-A0A6I1GE51-F1
#
_entry.id   AF-A0A6I1GE51-F1
#
_cell.length_a   1.000
_cell.length_b   1.000
_cell.length_c   1.000
_cell.angle_alpha   90.00
_cell.angle_beta   90.00
_cell.angle_gamma   90.00
#
_symmetry.space_group_name_H-M   'P 1'
#
loop_
_entity.id
_entity.type
_entity.pdbx_description
1 polymer ?
#
loop_
_entity_poly.entity_id
_entity_poly.type
_entity_poly.pdbx_seq_one_letter_code
_entity_poly.pdbx_strand_id
1 'polypeptide(L)'
;MPSEGNNMTSNTQPTATPALIVNRQQAAAMLGVEAVTIDRWTARGELPVVRVPSTGKAGRPRNMYAVADIRRFIAEHTTTLRPTAPAAAAPPARRRSRRGSADLQNSSAAAIIAEVAARAKGVRQ
;
A
#
# COMPACT_ATOMS: atom_id res chain seq x y z
N MET A 1 51.60 32.82 -34.25
CA MET A 1 50.23 33.37 -34.18
C MET A 1 49.26 32.22 -33.93
N PRO A 2 48.82 31.96 -32.70
CA PRO A 2 47.69 31.07 -32.46
C PRO A 2 46.38 31.87 -32.51
N SER A 3 45.51 31.52 -33.45
CA SER A 3 44.16 32.08 -33.55
C SER A 3 43.23 31.26 -32.64
N GLU A 4 42.88 31.81 -31.48
CA GLU A 4 41.85 31.25 -30.59
C GLU A 4 40.46 31.48 -31.21
N GLY A 5 39.95 30.44 -31.88
CA GLY A 5 38.56 30.38 -32.29
C GLY A 5 37.66 30.19 -31.06
N ASN A 6 37.06 31.27 -30.58
CA ASN A 6 36.00 31.25 -29.57
C ASN A 6 34.78 30.48 -30.12
N ASN A 7 34.64 29.21 -29.74
CA ASN A 7 33.40 28.46 -29.92
C ASN A 7 32.34 29.04 -28.97
N MET A 8 31.54 29.98 -29.49
CA MET A 8 30.26 30.39 -28.93
C MET A 8 29.31 29.18 -28.95
N THR A 9 29.41 28.31 -27.95
CA THR A 9 28.40 27.30 -27.67
C THR A 9 27.17 28.03 -27.13
N SER A 10 26.25 28.36 -28.03
CA SER A 10 24.90 28.79 -27.70
C SER A 10 24.27 27.72 -26.82
N ASN A 11 24.26 27.97 -25.51
CA ASN A 11 23.55 27.17 -24.54
C ASN A 11 22.06 27.43 -24.75
N THR A 12 21.45 26.76 -25.74
CA THR A 12 20.01 26.77 -25.96
C THR A 12 19.37 26.01 -24.80
N GLN A 13 19.24 26.70 -23.67
CA GLN A 13 18.48 26.24 -22.53
C GLN A 13 17.04 26.14 -23.02
N PRO A 14 16.44 24.93 -23.15
CA PRO A 14 15.02 24.86 -23.41
C PRO A 14 14.34 25.60 -22.27
N THR A 15 13.58 26.65 -22.60
CA THR A 15 12.72 27.35 -21.65
C THR A 15 11.70 26.32 -21.18
N ALA A 16 12.04 25.62 -20.11
CA ALA A 16 11.33 24.45 -19.64
C ALA A 16 10.04 24.94 -18.97
N THR A 17 9.00 25.11 -19.78
CA THR A 17 7.63 25.17 -19.26
C THR A 17 7.47 23.95 -18.35
N PRO A 18 7.20 24.14 -17.04
CA PRO A 18 7.17 23.04 -16.11
C PRO A 18 6.13 22.02 -16.57
N ALA A 19 6.54 20.76 -16.68
CA ALA A 19 5.64 19.70 -17.13
C ALA A 19 4.44 19.61 -16.17
N LEU A 20 3.24 19.86 -16.69
CA LEU A 20 2.00 19.83 -15.90
C LEU A 20 1.55 18.40 -15.59
N ILE A 21 2.00 17.45 -16.39
CA ILE A 21 1.74 16.02 -16.25
C ILE A 21 3.06 15.25 -16.17
N VAL A 22 3.10 14.26 -15.29
CA VAL A 22 4.27 13.43 -15.03
C VAL A 22 3.96 11.95 -15.24
N ASN A 23 4.98 11.18 -15.58
CA ASN A 23 4.86 9.74 -15.73
C ASN A 23 4.80 9.03 -14.36
N ARG A 24 4.50 7.73 -14.37
CA ARG A 24 4.46 6.87 -13.16
C ARG A 24 5.72 6.97 -12.28
N GLN A 25 6.91 6.92 -12.89
CA GLN A 25 8.18 6.93 -12.16
C GLN A 25 8.45 8.30 -11.51
N GLN A 26 8.11 9.37 -12.22
CA GLN A 26 8.21 10.73 -11.71
C GLN A 26 7.19 10.98 -10.60
N ALA A 27 5.95 10.52 -10.74
CA ALA A 27 4.95 10.61 -9.67
C ALA A 27 5.41 9.87 -8.40
N ALA A 28 5.98 8.68 -8.55
CA ALA A 28 6.57 7.91 -7.45
C ALA A 28 7.70 8.67 -6.76
N ALA A 29 8.62 9.27 -7.53
CA ALA A 29 9.70 10.09 -7.00
C ALA A 29 9.20 11.34 -6.27
N MET A 30 8.15 12.00 -6.78
CA MET A 30 7.55 13.19 -6.12
C MET A 30 6.88 12.86 -4.80
N LEU A 31 6.27 11.68 -4.69
CA LEU A 31 5.60 11.20 -3.48
C LEU A 31 6.53 10.47 -2.51
N GLY A 32 7.76 10.15 -2.94
CA GLY A 32 8.71 9.38 -2.13
C GLY A 32 8.29 7.93 -1.91
N VAL A 33 7.53 7.34 -2.83
CA VAL A 33 7.03 5.95 -2.74
C VAL A 33 7.51 5.09 -3.90
N GLU A 34 7.40 3.77 -3.75
CA GLU A 34 7.66 2.85 -4.87
C GLU A 34 6.56 2.97 -5.94
N ALA A 35 6.95 2.82 -7.20
CA ALA A 35 6.03 2.93 -8.33
C ALA A 35 4.92 1.87 -8.31
N VAL A 36 5.12 0.72 -7.65
CA VAL A 36 4.08 -0.30 -7.42
C VAL A 36 2.96 0.24 -6.53
N THR A 37 3.28 1.10 -5.56
CA THR A 37 2.29 1.75 -4.70
C THR A 37 1.39 2.69 -5.50
N ILE A 38 1.97 3.44 -6.45
CA ILE A 38 1.21 4.29 -7.38
C ILE A 38 0.22 3.45 -8.21
N ASP A 39 0.64 2.29 -8.71
CA ASP A 39 -0.25 1.40 -9.47
C ASP A 39 -1.40 0.89 -8.62
N ARG A 40 -1.14 0.56 -7.35
CA ARG A 40 -2.17 0.11 -6.40
C ARG A 40 -3.17 1.22 -6.11
N TRP A 41 -2.72 2.44 -5.84
CA TRP A 41 -3.61 3.58 -5.61
C TRP A 41 -4.43 3.92 -6.85
N THR A 42 -3.81 3.84 -8.03
CA THR A 42 -4.51 4.05 -9.31
C THR A 42 -5.57 2.97 -9.55
N ALA A 43 -5.25 1.70 -9.30
CA ALA A 43 -6.20 0.59 -9.44
C ALA A 43 -7.37 0.68 -8.46
N ARG A 44 -7.15 1.28 -7.29
CA ARG A 44 -8.20 1.54 -6.28
C ARG A 44 -8.99 2.83 -6.53
N GLY A 45 -8.55 3.67 -7.46
CA GLY A 45 -9.17 4.97 -7.73
C GLY A 45 -8.85 6.05 -6.69
N GLU A 46 -7.82 5.85 -5.86
CA GLU A 46 -7.39 6.81 -4.83
C GLU A 46 -6.56 7.95 -5.43
N LEU A 47 -5.89 7.71 -6.56
CA LEU A 47 -5.07 8.71 -7.25
C LEU A 47 -5.64 9.02 -8.65
N PRO A 48 -5.99 10.28 -8.96
CA PRO A 48 -6.49 10.66 -10.29
C PRO A 48 -5.47 10.42 -11.40
N VAL A 49 -5.94 9.97 -12.56
CA VAL A 49 -5.10 9.73 -13.74
C VAL A 49 -5.62 10.44 -14.98
N VAL A 50 -4.68 11.04 -15.71
CA VAL A 50 -4.90 11.56 -17.06
C VAL A 50 -4.55 10.46 -18.06
N ARG A 51 -5.55 9.93 -18.76
CA ARG A 51 -5.34 8.97 -19.84
C ARG A 51 -4.96 9.71 -21.11
N VAL A 52 -3.71 9.59 -21.52
CA VAL A 52 -3.21 10.18 -22.76
C VAL A 52 -3.35 9.14 -23.88
N PRO A 53 -4.12 9.43 -24.95
CA PRO A 53 -4.22 8.54 -26.09
C PRO A 53 -2.85 8.42 -26.76
N SER A 54 -2.47 7.20 -27.13
CA SER A 54 -1.24 6.96 -27.86
C SER A 54 -1.51 7.04 -29.35
N THR A 55 -0.74 7.87 -30.07
CA THR A 55 -0.91 8.12 -31.52
C THR A 55 -0.42 6.97 -32.41
N GLY A 56 0.05 5.86 -31.82
CA GLY A 56 0.62 4.72 -32.56
C GLY A 56 -0.39 3.63 -32.95
N LYS A 57 -0.04 2.82 -33.97
CA LYS A 57 -0.84 1.71 -34.56
C LYS A 57 -1.36 0.65 -33.58
N ALA A 58 -0.77 0.53 -32.39
CA ALA A 58 -1.17 -0.41 -31.34
C ALA A 58 -1.46 0.30 -30.00
N GLY A 59 -1.78 1.60 -30.05
CA GLY A 59 -1.64 2.54 -28.95
C GLY A 59 -2.46 2.23 -27.69
N ARG A 60 -1.89 1.46 -26.76
CA ARG A 60 -2.42 1.38 -25.39
C ARG A 60 -2.35 2.77 -24.76
N PRO A 61 -3.46 3.30 -24.21
CA PRO A 61 -3.46 4.59 -23.52
C PRO A 61 -2.40 4.59 -22.41
N ARG A 62 -1.68 5.71 -22.27
CA ARG A 62 -0.72 5.90 -21.18
C ARG A 62 -1.39 6.62 -20.03
N ASN A 63 -1.20 6.10 -18.82
CA ASN A 63 -1.63 6.80 -17.61
C ASN A 63 -0.55 7.81 -17.22
N MET A 64 -0.92 9.09 -17.19
CA MET A 64 -0.10 10.20 -16.69
C MET A 64 -0.78 10.79 -15.45
N TYR A 65 -0.02 11.49 -14.63
CA TYR A 65 -0.51 12.08 -13.38
C TYR A 65 -0.31 13.59 -13.42
N ALA A 66 -1.35 14.37 -13.10
CA ALA A 66 -1.18 15.82 -13.02
C ALA A 66 -0.44 16.19 -11.74
N VAL A 67 0.51 17.13 -11.85
CA VAL A 67 1.24 17.63 -10.67
C VAL A 67 0.28 18.28 -9.67
N ALA A 68 -0.79 18.92 -10.15
CA ALA A 68 -1.83 19.50 -9.30
C ALA A 68 -2.57 18.43 -8.46
N ASP A 69 -2.90 17.30 -9.06
CA ASP A 69 -3.59 16.19 -8.37
C ASP A 69 -2.68 15.52 -7.35
N ILE A 70 -1.39 15.34 -7.67
CA ILE A 70 -0.39 14.83 -6.72
C ILE A 70 -0.29 15.76 -5.50
N ARG A 71 -0.24 17.08 -5.72
CA ARG A 71 -0.20 18.07 -4.63
C ARG A 71 -1.47 18.04 -3.80
N ARG A 72 -2.63 17.92 -4.44
CA ARG A 72 -3.92 17.81 -3.78
C ARG A 72 -3.99 16.54 -2.93
N PHE A 73 -3.53 15.40 -3.47
CA PHE A 73 -3.46 14.14 -2.75
C PHE A 73 -2.62 14.25 -1.47
N ILE A 74 -1.45 14.91 -1.54
CA ILE A 74 -0.63 15.19 -0.36
C ILE A 74 -1.44 16.00 0.66
N ALA A 75 -2.11 17.06 0.24
CA ALA A 75 -2.91 17.89 1.14
C ALA A 75 -4.06 17.11 1.81
N GLU A 76 -4.74 16.25 1.07
CA GLU A 76 -5.87 15.44 1.57
C GLU A 76 -5.42 14.33 2.52
N HIS A 77 -4.25 13.71 2.28
CA HIS A 77 -3.74 12.59 3.08
C HIS A 77 -2.74 12.99 4.18
N THR A 78 -2.35 14.27 4.26
CA THR A 78 -1.51 14.76 5.35
C THR A 78 -2.33 14.83 6.63
N THR A 79 -2.06 13.91 7.55
CA THR A 79 -2.63 13.92 8.90
C THR A 79 -1.52 14.07 9.93
N THR A 80 -1.77 14.90 10.95
CA THR A 80 -0.85 15.00 12.08
C THR A 80 -1.18 13.88 13.06
N LEU A 81 -0.36 12.83 13.06
CA LEU A 81 -0.43 11.84 14.12
C LEU A 81 0.02 12.52 15.41
N ARG A 82 -0.87 12.56 16.42
CA ARG A 82 -0.46 12.93 17.77
C ARG A 82 0.60 11.91 18.19
N PRO A 83 1.80 12.34 18.62
CA PRO A 83 2.78 11.39 19.12
C PRO A 83 2.12 10.61 20.24
N THR A 84 2.05 9.28 20.07
CA THR A 84 1.66 8.43 21.18
C THR A 84 2.64 8.75 22.30
N ALA A 85 2.13 9.23 23.44
CA ALA A 85 2.99 9.57 24.57
C ALA A 85 3.94 8.39 24.83
N PRO A 86 5.23 8.63 25.14
CA PRO A 86 6.16 7.55 25.39
C PRO A 86 5.55 6.67 26.48
N ALA A 87 5.42 5.38 26.18
CA ALA A 87 4.88 4.40 27.11
C ALA A 87 5.70 4.44 28.40
N ALA A 88 5.21 5.18 29.39
CA ALA A 88 5.77 5.18 30.72
C ALA A 88 5.62 3.76 31.27
N ALA A 89 6.75 3.05 31.32
CA ALA A 89 7.04 1.92 32.19
C ALA A 89 5.92 0.86 32.32
N ALA A 90 5.64 0.11 31.27
CA ALA A 90 5.06 -1.22 31.45
C ALA A 90 6.18 -2.16 31.96
N PRO A 91 6.04 -2.82 33.13
CA PRO A 91 7.03 -3.80 33.59
C PRO A 91 7.17 -4.94 32.56
N PRO A 92 8.36 -5.54 32.39
CA PRO A 92 8.56 -6.59 31.40
C PRO A 92 7.58 -7.72 31.65
N ALA A 93 6.83 -8.08 30.60
CA ALA A 93 5.86 -9.17 30.64
C ALA A 93 6.57 -10.42 31.18
N ARG A 94 6.24 -10.79 32.42
CA ARG A 94 6.77 -11.97 33.09
C ARG A 94 6.43 -13.16 32.20
N ARG A 95 7.47 -13.71 31.56
CA ARG A 95 7.41 -14.83 30.62
C ARG A 95 6.53 -15.92 31.23
N ARG A 96 5.27 -16.03 30.78
CA ARG A 96 4.39 -17.13 31.17
C ARG A 96 5.07 -18.41 30.68
N SER A 97 5.70 -19.12 31.60
CA SER A 97 6.14 -20.49 31.37
C SER A 97 4.95 -21.24 30.81
N ARG A 98 5.08 -21.78 29.58
CA ARG A 98 4.20 -22.80 29.04
C ARG A 98 4.03 -23.87 30.12
N ARG A 99 2.89 -23.88 30.78
CA ARG A 99 2.51 -24.88 31.77
C ARG A 99 1.17 -25.43 31.31
N GLY A 100 1.18 -26.69 30.91
CA GLY A 100 -0.01 -27.54 30.89
C GLY A 100 -0.74 -27.67 29.56
N SER A 101 -0.11 -28.31 28.57
CA SER A 101 -0.84 -29.07 27.55
C SER A 101 -1.31 -30.41 28.15
N ALA A 102 -2.19 -30.37 29.16
CA ALA A 102 -2.65 -31.58 29.85
C ALA A 102 -4.18 -31.66 30.03
N ASP A 103 -4.95 -30.63 29.67
CA ASP A 103 -6.40 -30.60 29.95
C ASP A 103 -7.31 -30.81 28.73
N LEU A 104 -6.79 -31.08 27.54
CA LEU A 104 -7.62 -31.37 26.35
C LEU A 104 -7.91 -32.86 26.12
N GLN A 105 -7.44 -33.75 26.99
CA GLN A 105 -7.56 -35.20 26.81
C GLN A 105 -8.73 -35.84 27.56
N ASN A 106 -9.63 -35.07 28.19
CA ASN A 106 -10.76 -35.62 28.93
C ASN A 106 -12.16 -35.22 28.43
N SER A 107 -12.30 -34.70 27.22
CA SER A 107 -13.61 -34.57 26.57
C SER A 107 -13.86 -35.78 25.65
N SER A 108 -14.16 -36.93 26.27
CA SER A 108 -14.40 -38.18 25.55
C SER A 108 -15.71 -38.10 24.75
N ALA A 109 -15.60 -38.00 23.42
CA ALA A 109 -16.72 -38.06 22.47
C ALA A 109 -17.57 -39.35 22.59
N ALA A 110 -17.05 -40.37 23.29
CA ALA A 110 -17.78 -41.59 23.62
C ALA A 110 -19.01 -41.33 24.52
N ALA A 111 -18.98 -40.31 25.38
CA ALA A 111 -20.10 -40.01 26.28
C ALA A 111 -21.33 -39.46 25.51
N ILE A 112 -21.11 -38.66 24.46
CA ILE A 112 -22.19 -38.03 23.69
C ILE A 112 -22.93 -39.08 22.83
N ILE A 113 -22.23 -40.09 22.32
CA ILE A 113 -22.83 -41.14 21.48
C ILE A 113 -23.69 -42.12 22.30
N ALA A 114 -23.30 -42.40 23.55
CA ALA A 114 -24.07 -43.28 24.44
C ALA A 114 -25.41 -42.65 24.89
N GLU A 115 -25.42 -41.34 25.16
CA GLU A 115 -26.63 -40.58 25.54
C GLU A 115 -27.68 -40.55 24.40
N VAL A 116 -27.24 -40.36 23.16
CA VAL A 116 -28.13 -40.30 21.98
C VAL A 116 -28.69 -41.68 21.62
N ALA A 117 -27.91 -42.75 21.78
CA ALA A 117 -28.35 -44.12 21.53
C ALA A 117 -29.38 -44.62 22.57
N ALA A 118 -29.25 -44.20 23.84
CA ALA A 118 -30.17 -44.59 24.90
C ALA A 118 -31.55 -43.92 24.76
N ARG A 119 -31.61 -42.68 24.25
CA ARG A 119 -32.88 -41.96 24.03
C ARG A 119 -33.69 -42.47 22.82
N ALA A 120 -33.05 -43.19 21.90
CA ALA A 120 -33.69 -43.74 20.71
C ALA A 120 -34.39 -45.11 20.93
N LYS A 121 -34.17 -45.78 22.07
CA LYS A 121 -34.75 -47.10 22.40
C LYS A 121 -35.95 -47.09 23.36
N GLY A 122 -36.45 -45.91 23.74
CA GLY A 122 -37.51 -45.74 24.76
C GLY A 122 -38.88 -45.29 24.24
N VAL A 123 -39.30 -45.67 23.03
CA VAL A 123 -40.66 -45.42 22.52
C VAL A 123 -41.23 -46.71 21.93
N ARG A 124 -41.89 -47.54 22.77
CA ARG A 124 -43.20 -48.17 22.52
C ARG A 124 -43.52 -49.25 23.55
N GLN A 125 -44.74 -49.12 24.07
CA GLN A 125 -45.57 -50.03 24.88
C GLN A 125 -45.20 -50.11 26.36
#